data_AF-A0A538I6S8-F1
#
_entry.id   AF-A0A538I6S8-F1
#
_cell.length_a   1.000
_cell.length_b   1.000
_cell.length_c   1.000
_cell.angle_alpha   90.00
_cell.angle_beta   90.00
_cell.angle_gamma   90.00
#
_symmetry.space_group_name_H-M   'P 1'
#
loop_
_entity.id
_entity.type
_entity.pdbx_description
1 polymer ?
#
loop_
_entity_poly.entity_id
_entity_poly.type
_entity_poly.pdbx_seq_one_letter_code
_entity_poly.pdbx_strand_id
1 'polypeptide(L)'
;MAPPTRAPVSRRLIAVLGYSNGGDSLHDVCACRLRRAEAEARPEDVVHLSGWARRRGVTSEAELMAEAWRGAAAELELAADARTTYGNAKVAAEVAGRIGASEVVVVTSRWHERRAAALFRAALRRTGIRLALTSAEGAAPRGARLRELACWTLVPPLTVYIGRRGRRGEGALPSASS
;
A
#
# COMPACT_ATOMS: atom_id res chain seq x y z
N MET A 1 3.82 -27.46 33.60
CA MET A 1 3.70 -27.55 32.13
C MET A 1 3.38 -26.16 31.63
N ALA A 2 4.39 -25.44 31.13
CA ALA A 2 4.18 -24.09 30.58
C ALA A 2 3.41 -24.23 29.25
N PRO A 3 2.43 -23.36 28.95
CA PRO A 3 1.78 -23.38 27.65
C PRO A 3 2.84 -23.15 26.56
N PRO A 4 2.71 -23.78 25.38
CA PRO A 4 3.64 -23.51 24.29
C PRO A 4 3.58 -22.02 23.96
N THR A 5 4.71 -21.34 24.10
CA THR A 5 4.91 -19.97 23.66
C THR A 5 4.57 -19.95 22.18
N ARG A 6 3.39 -19.43 21.80
CA ARG A 6 3.03 -19.23 20.40
C ARG A 6 4.17 -18.44 19.79
N ALA A 7 4.87 -19.05 18.81
CA ALA A 7 5.81 -18.30 17.99
C ALA A 7 5.10 -17.03 17.51
N PRO A 8 5.75 -15.85 17.54
CA PRO A 8 5.11 -14.62 17.11
C PRO A 8 4.52 -14.86 15.72
N VAL A 9 3.19 -14.83 15.63
CA VAL A 9 2.49 -15.05 14.38
C VAL A 9 2.97 -13.94 13.46
N SER A 10 3.73 -14.31 12.43
CA SER A 10 4.34 -13.34 11.55
C SER A 10 3.23 -12.62 10.79
N ARG A 11 2.85 -11.43 11.27
CA ARG A 11 1.75 -10.67 10.66
C ARG A 11 2.10 -10.30 9.22
N ARG A 12 1.10 -10.30 8.35
CA ARG A 12 1.18 -9.79 6.99
C ARG A 12 0.32 -8.55 6.87
N LEU A 13 0.76 -7.62 6.04
CA LEU A 13 -0.02 -6.47 5.63
C LEU A 13 -0.49 -6.65 4.18
N ILE A 14 -1.79 -6.69 3.93
CA ILE A 14 -2.36 -6.69 2.58
C ILE A 14 -2.65 -5.25 2.17
N ALA A 15 -1.79 -4.65 1.35
CA ALA A 15 -1.93 -3.26 0.90
C ALA A 15 -2.70 -3.18 -0.43
N VAL A 16 -3.96 -2.75 -0.37
CA VAL A 16 -4.83 -2.59 -1.54
C VAL A 16 -4.73 -1.15 -2.06
N LEU A 17 -4.27 -1.00 -3.30
CA LEU A 17 -4.09 0.31 -3.91
C LEU A 17 -5.38 0.81 -4.53
N GLY A 18 -5.82 1.99 -4.14
CA GLY A 18 -6.95 2.69 -4.75
C GLY A 18 -6.63 3.26 -6.13
N TYR A 19 -7.69 3.60 -6.84
CA TYR A 19 -7.69 4.26 -8.13
C TYR A 19 -8.99 5.07 -8.24
N SER A 20 -8.89 6.39 -8.31
CA SER A 20 -10.07 7.25 -8.44
C SER A 20 -10.00 8.11 -9.71
N ASN A 21 -11.09 8.12 -10.46
CA ASN A 21 -11.36 9.10 -11.52
C ASN A 21 -12.12 10.33 -10.99
N GLY A 22 -12.46 10.37 -9.69
CA GLY A 22 -13.19 11.47 -9.06
C GLY A 22 -14.71 11.28 -8.97
N GLY A 23 -15.23 10.08 -9.23
CA GLY A 23 -16.63 9.74 -8.96
C GLY A 23 -16.94 9.50 -7.48
N ASP A 24 -18.23 9.39 -7.17
CA ASP A 24 -18.75 9.24 -5.80
C ASP A 24 -19.10 7.77 -5.46
N SER A 25 -18.67 6.81 -6.30
CA SER A 25 -18.89 5.37 -6.14
C SER A 25 -17.58 4.58 -6.33
N LEU A 26 -17.50 3.39 -5.73
CA LEU A 26 -16.33 2.52 -5.85
C LEU A 26 -16.00 2.25 -7.32
N HIS A 27 -14.77 2.56 -7.72
CA HIS A 27 -14.36 2.40 -9.11
C HIS A 27 -14.15 0.91 -9.45
N ASP A 28 -14.52 0.46 -10.66
CA ASP A 28 -14.40 -0.96 -11.07
C ASP A 28 -13.00 -1.55 -10.85
N VAL A 29 -11.96 -0.78 -11.17
CA VAL A 29 -10.56 -1.12 -10.88
C VAL A 29 -10.33 -1.41 -9.40
N CYS A 30 -10.89 -0.60 -8.49
CA CYS A 30 -10.80 -0.81 -7.05
C CYS A 30 -11.62 -2.02 -6.63
N ALA A 31 -12.82 -2.21 -7.18
CA ALA A 31 -13.63 -3.41 -6.94
C ALA A 31 -12.89 -4.70 -7.35
N CYS A 32 -12.22 -4.74 -8.51
CA CYS A 32 -11.39 -5.87 -8.92
C CYS A 32 -10.22 -6.12 -7.97
N ARG A 33 -9.54 -5.05 -7.52
CA ARG A 33 -8.44 -5.16 -6.55
C ARG A 33 -8.93 -5.65 -5.20
N LEU A 34 -10.09 -5.16 -4.75
CA LEU A 34 -10.72 -5.56 -3.50
C LEU A 34 -11.03 -7.05 -3.53
N ARG A 35 -11.71 -7.55 -4.56
CA ARG A 35 -11.98 -8.99 -4.72
C ARG A 35 -10.72 -9.84 -4.73
N ARG A 36 -9.65 -9.39 -5.39
CA ARG A 36 -8.37 -10.13 -5.36
C ARG A 36 -7.73 -10.14 -3.98
N ALA A 37 -7.87 -9.04 -3.23
CA ALA A 37 -7.39 -8.91 -1.86
C ALA A 37 -8.20 -9.79 -0.92
N GLU A 38 -9.53 -9.83 -1.05
CA GLU A 38 -10.42 -10.71 -0.27
C GLU A 38 -10.07 -12.18 -0.46
N ALA A 39 -9.74 -12.58 -1.68
CA ALA A 39 -9.29 -13.94 -1.99
C ALA A 39 -7.87 -14.26 -1.44
N GLU A 40 -7.06 -13.24 -1.15
CA GLU A 40 -5.70 -13.39 -0.62
C GLU A 40 -5.64 -13.33 0.92
N ALA A 41 -6.54 -12.54 1.51
CA ALA A 41 -6.50 -12.17 2.91
C ALA A 41 -6.90 -13.34 3.82
N ARG A 42 -6.20 -13.44 4.94
CA ARG A 42 -6.45 -14.42 6.00
C ARG A 42 -6.96 -13.71 7.26
N PRO A 43 -7.65 -14.43 8.17
CA PRO A 43 -8.16 -13.84 9.40
C PRO A 43 -7.10 -13.14 10.27
N GLU A 44 -5.83 -13.54 10.18
CA GLU A 44 -4.71 -12.94 10.91
C GLU A 44 -4.08 -11.71 10.23
N ASP A 45 -4.45 -11.43 8.97
CA ASP A 45 -3.84 -10.38 8.17
C ASP A 45 -4.44 -9.00 8.52
N VAL A 46 -3.61 -7.97 8.48
CA VAL A 46 -4.08 -6.57 8.50
C VAL A 46 -4.25 -6.12 7.06
N VAL A 47 -5.38 -5.52 6.73
CA VAL A 47 -5.67 -5.04 5.37
C VAL A 47 -5.61 -3.52 5.35
N HIS A 48 -4.71 -2.99 4.54
CA HIS A 48 -4.53 -1.57 4.34
C HIS A 48 -5.20 -1.11 3.05
N LEU A 49 -6.25 -0.29 3.17
CA LEU A 49 -7.03 0.23 2.07
C LEU A 49 -6.62 1.67 1.81
N SER A 50 -5.97 1.93 0.68
CA SER A 50 -5.47 3.27 0.32
C SER A 50 -6.29 3.87 -0.80
N GLY A 51 -6.59 5.17 -0.74
CA GLY A 51 -7.33 5.83 -1.79
C GLY A 51 -7.89 7.19 -1.39
N TRP A 52 -7.56 8.22 -2.16
CA TRP A 52 -7.90 9.61 -1.87
C TRP A 52 -9.12 10.12 -2.65
N ALA A 53 -9.94 10.97 -2.01
CA ALA A 53 -11.02 11.72 -2.65
C ALA A 53 -10.57 13.13 -3.08
N ARG A 54 -10.89 13.53 -4.32
CA ARG A 54 -10.52 14.84 -4.88
C ARG A 54 -11.18 16.03 -4.20
N ARG A 55 -12.41 15.85 -3.70
CA ARG A 55 -13.24 16.91 -3.11
C ARG A 55 -13.34 16.69 -1.60
N ARG A 56 -13.22 17.77 -0.83
CA ARG A 56 -13.41 17.74 0.63
C ARG A 56 -14.89 17.44 0.91
N GLY A 57 -15.15 16.47 1.79
CA GLY A 57 -16.52 16.06 2.14
C GLY A 57 -17.12 14.97 1.23
N VAL A 58 -16.35 14.44 0.26
CA VAL A 58 -16.73 13.25 -0.51
C VAL A 58 -16.02 12.04 0.10
N THR A 59 -16.74 10.93 0.20
CA THR A 59 -16.21 9.64 0.65
C THR A 59 -14.98 9.25 -0.17
N SER A 60 -13.88 8.97 0.52
CA SER A 60 -12.64 8.55 -0.10
C SER A 60 -12.76 7.16 -0.70
N GLU A 61 -11.94 6.86 -1.71
CA GLU A 61 -11.90 5.52 -2.30
C GLU A 61 -11.52 4.47 -1.25
N ALA A 62 -10.69 4.82 -0.26
CA ALA A 62 -10.37 3.96 0.86
C ALA A 62 -11.61 3.60 1.69
N GLU A 63 -12.46 4.58 2.01
CA GLU A 63 -13.71 4.36 2.76
C GLU A 63 -14.72 3.54 1.95
N LEU A 64 -14.87 3.82 0.65
CA LEU A 64 -15.72 3.01 -0.23
C LEU A 64 -15.24 1.55 -0.33
N MET A 65 -13.92 1.34 -0.33
CA MET A 65 -13.34 0.00 -0.29
C MET A 65 -13.59 -0.70 1.06
N ALA A 66 -13.54 0.04 2.18
CA ALA A 66 -13.81 -0.54 3.49
C ALA A 66 -15.28 -0.94 3.65
N GLU A 67 -16.21 -0.11 3.17
CA GLU A 67 -17.64 -0.43 3.17
C GLU A 67 -17.95 -1.64 2.30
N ALA A 68 -17.24 -1.79 1.17
CA ALA A 68 -17.41 -2.90 0.26
C ALA A 68 -16.66 -4.19 0.69
N TRP A 69 -15.81 -4.15 1.72
CA TRP A 69 -14.97 -5.28 2.11
C TRP A 69 -15.78 -6.47 2.65
N ARG A 70 -15.55 -7.65 2.08
CA ARG A 70 -16.19 -8.92 2.47
C ARG A 70 -15.21 -10.02 2.89
N GLY A 71 -13.90 -9.75 2.83
CA GLY A 71 -12.85 -10.73 3.13
C GLY A 71 -12.59 -10.91 4.62
N ALA A 72 -11.80 -11.93 4.96
CA ALA A 72 -11.29 -12.09 6.31
C ALA A 72 -10.16 -11.08 6.57
N ALA A 73 -10.15 -10.45 7.74
CA ALA A 73 -9.07 -9.58 8.20
C ALA A 73 -9.11 -9.50 9.72
N ALA A 74 -7.93 -9.39 10.34
CA ALA A 74 -7.82 -9.06 11.76
C ALA A 74 -8.21 -7.60 12.00
N GLU A 75 -7.85 -6.71 11.05
CA GLU A 75 -8.07 -5.28 11.13
C GLU A 75 -8.08 -4.66 9.73
N LEU A 76 -8.90 -3.61 9.55
CA LEU A 76 -8.91 -2.75 8.37
C LEU A 76 -8.29 -1.39 8.69
N GLU A 77 -7.22 -1.04 7.99
CA GLU A 77 -6.47 0.20 8.13
C GLU A 77 -6.70 1.10 6.92
N LEU A 78 -7.27 2.28 7.14
CA LEU A 78 -7.64 3.23 6.09
C LEU A 78 -6.55 4.28 5.87
N ALA A 79 -6.15 4.50 4.61
CA ALA A 79 -5.32 5.62 4.19
C ALA A 79 -6.01 6.47 3.13
N ALA A 80 -6.80 7.43 3.60
CA ALA A 80 -7.55 8.36 2.75
C ALA A 80 -6.68 9.50 2.19
N ASP A 81 -5.52 9.81 2.78
CA ASP A 81 -4.77 11.02 2.44
C ASP A 81 -3.72 10.86 1.32
N ALA A 82 -3.37 9.61 1.00
CA ALA A 82 -2.27 9.34 0.11
C ALA A 82 -2.65 9.55 -1.38
N ARG A 83 -2.09 10.60 -1.98
CA ARG A 83 -2.42 11.05 -3.35
C ARG A 83 -1.57 10.44 -4.46
N THR A 84 -0.54 9.67 -4.09
CA THR A 84 0.44 9.13 -5.04
C THR A 84 0.79 7.69 -4.69
N THR A 85 1.17 6.89 -5.68
CA THR A 85 1.65 5.51 -5.45
C THR A 85 2.82 5.45 -4.47
N TYR A 86 3.69 6.48 -4.47
CA TYR A 86 4.76 6.59 -3.49
C TYR A 86 4.24 6.88 -2.08
N GLY A 87 3.30 7.82 -1.95
CA GLY A 87 2.63 8.08 -0.67
C GLY A 87 2.00 6.82 -0.11
N ASN A 88 1.29 6.05 -0.94
CA ASN A 88 0.71 4.77 -0.55
C ASN A 88 1.79 3.78 -0.08
N ALA A 89 2.91 3.69 -0.80
CA ALA A 89 4.03 2.80 -0.43
C ALA A 89 4.68 3.22 0.91
N LYS A 90 4.83 4.51 1.17
CA LYS A 90 5.40 5.02 2.41
C LYS A 90 4.49 4.74 3.61
N VAL A 91 3.20 5.08 3.49
CA VAL A 91 2.22 4.85 4.56
C VAL A 91 2.10 3.35 4.84
N ALA A 92 2.03 2.51 3.80
CA ALA A 92 2.00 1.06 3.97
C ALA A 92 3.26 0.51 4.67
N ALA A 93 4.45 1.04 4.36
CA ALA A 93 5.68 0.65 5.04
C ALA A 93 5.69 1.06 6.53
N GLU A 94 5.17 2.25 6.85
CA GLU A 94 5.02 2.72 8.24
C GLU A 94 4.03 1.87 9.02
N VAL A 95 2.87 1.55 8.43
CA VAL A 95 1.88 0.62 9.01
C VAL A 95 2.51 -0.75 9.24
N ALA A 96 3.22 -1.29 8.24
CA ALA A 96 3.88 -2.58 8.33
C ALA A 96 4.90 -2.63 9.48
N GLY A 97 5.69 -1.56 9.65
CA GLY A 97 6.60 -1.43 10.79
C GLY A 97 5.89 -1.38 12.13
N ARG A 98 4.82 -0.59 12.25
CA ARG A 98 4.04 -0.45 13.49
C ARG A 98 3.41 -1.77 13.93
N ILE A 99 2.86 -2.55 13.01
CA ILE A 99 2.19 -3.82 13.32
C ILE A 99 3.17 -5.01 13.44
N GLY A 100 4.47 -4.77 13.20
CA GLY A 100 5.50 -5.82 13.19
C GLY A 100 5.31 -6.83 12.05
N ALA A 101 4.85 -6.37 10.88
CA ALA A 101 4.63 -7.25 9.74
C ALA A 101 5.96 -7.77 9.17
N SER A 102 6.00 -9.05 8.85
CA SER A 102 7.15 -9.69 8.19
C SER A 102 7.07 -9.62 6.66
N GLU A 103 5.87 -9.33 6.14
CA GLU A 103 5.58 -9.31 4.72
C GLU A 103 4.49 -8.27 4.42
N VAL A 104 4.67 -7.55 3.31
CA VAL A 104 3.67 -6.69 2.70
C VAL A 104 3.27 -7.31 1.37
N VAL A 105 1.98 -7.62 1.21
CA VAL A 105 1.39 -8.08 -0.05
C VAL A 105 0.67 -6.92 -0.70
N VAL A 106 1.19 -6.43 -1.82
CA VAL A 106 0.60 -5.31 -2.53
C VAL A 106 -0.39 -5.83 -3.56
N VAL A 107 -1.66 -5.46 -3.40
CA VAL A 107 -2.74 -5.77 -4.33
C VAL A 107 -2.93 -4.59 -5.29
N THR A 108 -2.66 -4.82 -6.57
CA THR A 108 -2.81 -3.79 -7.59
C THR A 108 -3.27 -4.38 -8.92
N SER A 109 -3.41 -3.56 -9.97
CA SER A 109 -3.75 -4.07 -11.30
C SER A 109 -2.50 -4.49 -12.06
N ARG A 110 -2.60 -5.52 -12.92
CA ARG A 110 -1.48 -6.00 -13.75
C ARG A 110 -0.70 -4.90 -14.48
N TRP A 111 -1.41 -3.91 -15.03
CA TRP A 111 -0.79 -2.80 -15.77
C TRP A 111 0.02 -1.84 -14.87
N HIS A 112 -0.25 -1.80 -13.56
CA HIS A 112 0.41 -0.94 -12.58
C HIS A 112 1.46 -1.68 -11.73
N GLU A 113 1.52 -3.01 -11.86
CA GLU A 113 2.30 -3.89 -10.99
C GLU A 113 3.79 -3.51 -10.96
N ARG A 114 4.40 -3.30 -12.13
CA ARG A 114 5.84 -3.01 -12.21
C ARG A 114 6.22 -1.70 -11.50
N ARG A 115 5.37 -0.68 -11.62
CA ARG A 115 5.59 0.62 -10.97
C ARG A 115 5.38 0.53 -9.46
N ALA A 116 4.29 -0.13 -9.04
CA ALA A 116 4.04 -0.38 -7.63
C ALA A 116 5.21 -1.17 -7.01
N ALA A 117 5.68 -2.22 -7.69
CA ALA A 117 6.82 -3.02 -7.27
C ALA A 117 8.07 -2.16 -7.02
N ALA A 118 8.45 -1.30 -7.97
CA ALA A 118 9.63 -0.45 -7.83
C ALA A 118 9.55 0.49 -6.62
N LEU A 119 8.38 1.12 -6.40
CA LEU A 119 8.18 2.07 -5.32
C LEU A 119 8.09 1.39 -3.95
N PHE A 120 7.37 0.27 -3.85
CA PHE A 120 7.30 -0.51 -2.61
C PHE A 120 8.64 -1.14 -2.25
N ARG A 121 9.40 -1.66 -3.23
CA ARG A 121 10.77 -2.13 -2.96
C ARG A 121 11.66 -1.02 -2.44
N ALA A 122 11.55 0.18 -3.01
CA ALA A 122 12.32 1.33 -2.53
C ALA A 122 11.93 1.73 -1.11
N ALA A 123 10.63 1.73 -0.79
CA ALA A 123 10.12 2.07 0.54
C ALA A 123 10.50 1.04 1.61
N LEU A 124 10.48 -0.25 1.27
CA LEU A 124 10.75 -1.35 2.22
C LEU A 124 12.23 -1.74 2.33
N ARG A 125 13.12 -1.20 1.47
CA ARG A 125 14.51 -1.64 1.31
C ARG A 125 15.33 -1.78 2.60
N ARG A 126 15.02 -1.01 3.65
CA ARG A 126 15.77 -1.01 4.93
C ARG A 126 14.97 -1.52 6.13
N THR A 127 13.80 -2.08 5.89
CA THR A 127 12.90 -2.54 6.95
C THR A 127 13.05 -4.03 7.24
N GLY A 128 13.69 -4.79 6.34
CA GLY A 128 13.74 -6.27 6.41
C GLY A 128 12.42 -6.95 6.03
N ILE A 129 11.37 -6.19 5.75
CA ILE A 129 10.04 -6.67 5.40
C ILE A 129 10.03 -7.20 3.97
N ARG A 130 9.48 -8.40 3.78
CA ARG A 130 9.35 -9.00 2.45
C ARG A 130 8.26 -8.32 1.64
N LEU A 131 8.44 -8.21 0.34
CA LEU A 131 7.43 -7.69 -0.58
C LEU A 131 6.90 -8.81 -1.46
N ALA A 132 5.60 -9.05 -1.41
CA ALA A 132 4.87 -9.83 -2.40
C ALA A 132 3.96 -8.92 -3.22
N LEU A 133 3.71 -9.30 -4.47
CA LEU A 133 2.80 -8.58 -5.36
C LEU A 133 1.72 -9.54 -5.81
N THR A 134 0.49 -9.06 -5.78
CA THR A 134 -0.63 -9.79 -6.37
C THR A 134 -1.43 -8.85 -7.25
N SER A 135 -1.75 -9.34 -8.44
CA SER A 135 -2.38 -8.55 -9.48
C SER A 135 -3.83 -8.98 -9.65
N ALA A 136 -4.75 -8.02 -9.61
CA ALA A 136 -6.12 -8.23 -10.05
C ALA A 136 -6.21 -8.17 -11.58
N GLU A 137 -7.01 -9.07 -12.14
CA GLU A 137 -7.43 -9.02 -13.53
C GLU A 137 -8.58 -8.01 -13.68
N GLY A 138 -8.43 -7.08 -14.61
CA GLY A 138 -9.41 -6.03 -14.84
C GLY A 138 -9.06 -5.24 -16.08
N ALA A 139 -10.07 -4.70 -16.75
CA ALA A 139 -9.89 -3.86 -17.92
C ALA A 139 -9.01 -2.65 -17.56
N ALA A 140 -7.95 -2.44 -18.33
CA ALA A 140 -7.17 -1.22 -18.19
C ALA A 140 -8.02 -0.04 -18.67
N PRO A 141 -8.11 1.06 -17.90
CA PRO A 141 -8.76 2.27 -18.39
C PRO A 141 -8.14 2.69 -19.74
N ARG A 142 -8.95 3.26 -20.65
CA ARG A 142 -8.44 3.77 -21.93
C ARG A 142 -7.30 4.76 -21.67
N GLY A 143 -6.14 4.52 -22.26
CA GLY A 143 -4.94 5.34 -22.05
C GLY A 143 -4.10 5.03 -20.80
N ALA A 144 -4.48 4.05 -19.97
CA ALA A 144 -3.73 3.69 -18.77
C ALA A 144 -2.29 3.25 -19.06
N ARG A 145 -2.06 2.58 -20.20
CA ARG A 145 -0.70 2.20 -20.66
C ARG A 145 0.16 3.41 -21.01
N LEU A 146 -0.41 4.42 -21.69
CA LEU A 146 0.28 5.68 -22.01
C LEU A 146 0.58 6.49 -20.75
N ARG A 147 -0.38 6.57 -19.82
CA ARG A 147 -0.18 7.23 -18.53
C ARG A 147 0.91 6.54 -17.71
N GLU A 148 0.93 5.22 -17.68
CA GLU A 148 1.99 4.45 -17.02
C GLU A 148 3.35 4.69 -17.68
N LEU A 149 3.41 4.67 -19.02
CA LEU A 149 4.65 4.96 -19.74
C LEU A 149 5.18 6.37 -19.45
N ALA A 150 4.29 7.37 -19.41
CA ALA A 150 4.64 8.73 -19.00
C ALA A 150 5.12 8.75 -17.55
N CYS A 151 4.47 8.02 -16.65
CA CYS A 151 4.88 7.94 -15.24
C CYS A 151 6.22 7.22 -15.04
N TRP A 152 6.60 6.30 -15.92
CA TRP A 152 7.89 5.61 -15.88
C TRP A 152 9.07 6.56 -16.01
N THR A 153 8.90 7.71 -16.69
CA THR A 153 9.94 8.75 -16.75
C THR A 153 10.26 9.35 -15.37
N LEU A 154 9.30 9.32 -14.45
CA LEU A 154 9.42 9.84 -13.09
C LEU A 154 9.84 8.78 -12.06
N VAL A 155 9.83 7.49 -12.40
CA VAL A 155 10.18 6.39 -11.47
C VAL A 155 11.66 6.41 -11.06
N PRO A 156 12.64 6.57 -11.98
CA PRO A 156 14.06 6.65 -11.61
C PRO A 156 14.38 7.81 -10.64
N PRO A 157 13.96 9.07 -10.89
CA PRO A 157 14.27 10.16 -9.96
C PRO A 157 13.56 9.98 -8.61
N LEU A 158 12.34 9.43 -8.58
CA LEU A 158 11.64 9.16 -7.32
C LEU A 158 12.37 8.12 -6.49
N THR A 159 12.76 6.99 -7.09
CA THR A 159 13.46 5.90 -6.38
C THR A 159 14.82 6.35 -5.83
N VAL A 160 15.56 7.19 -6.58
CA VAL A 160 16.80 7.82 -6.11
C VAL A 160 16.55 8.80 -4.96
N TYR A 161 15.53 9.65 -5.08
CA TYR A 161 15.15 10.59 -4.02
C TYR A 161 14.79 9.87 -2.71
N ILE A 162 14.02 8.78 -2.81
CA ILE A 162 13.62 7.93 -1.68
C ILE A 162 14.86 7.31 -1.01
N GLY A 163 15.76 6.72 -1.81
CA GLY A 163 17.00 6.13 -1.30
C GLY A 163 17.93 7.14 -0.62
N ARG A 164 17.91 8.40 -1.08
CA ARG A 164 18.71 9.51 -0.51
C ARG A 164 18.10 10.05 0.78
N ARG A 165 16.78 10.20 0.88
CA ARG A 165 16.13 10.74 2.09
C ARG A 165 16.20 9.78 3.27
N GLY A 166 16.09 8.48 3.03
CA GLY A 166 16.36 7.46 4.05
C GLY A 166 17.81 7.50 4.56
N ARG A 167 18.76 8.02 3.78
CA ARG A 167 20.18 8.16 4.16
C ARG A 167 20.46 9.40 5.02
N ARG A 168 19.57 10.40 5.02
CA ARG A 168 19.71 11.62 5.85
C ARG A 168 19.02 11.53 7.22
N GLY A 169 18.38 10.41 7.54
CA GLY A 169 17.73 10.17 8.84
C GLY A 169 18.66 9.70 9.96
N GLU A 170 19.96 9.51 9.69
CA GLU A 170 20.97 9.02 10.65
C GLU A 170 21.96 10.11 11.09
N GLY A 171 21.54 11.37 11.12
CA GLY A 171 22.43 12.46 11.53
C GLY A 171 21.70 13.72 11.94
N ALA A 172 21.00 13.68 13.07
CA ALA A 172 20.71 14.85 13.91
C ALA A 172 20.04 14.41 15.22
N LEU A 173 20.85 13.92 16.17
CA LEU A 173 20.58 14.21 17.58
C LEU A 173 21.33 15.52 17.87
N PRO A 174 20.65 16.65 18.12
CA PRO A 174 21.24 17.66 18.97
C PRO A 174 21.11 17.17 20.42
N SER A 175 22.26 16.78 20.97
CA SER A 175 22.52 16.80 22.40
C SER A 175 22.08 18.14 22.99
N ALA A 176 21.05 18.12 23.83
CA ALA A 176 20.79 19.19 24.77
C ALA A 176 21.56 18.86 26.06
N SER A 177 22.74 19.46 26.19
CA SER A 177 23.42 19.62 27.46
C SER A 177 23.11 21.00 28.01
N SER A 178 23.00 21.03 29.34
CA SER A 178 22.94 22.18 30.26
C SER A 178 21.55 22.75 30.55
#